data_AF-A7ZGE8-F1
#
_entry.id   AF-A7ZGE8-F1
#
_cell.length_a   1.000
_cell.length_b   1.000
_cell.length_c   1.000
_cell.angle_alpha   90.00
_cell.angle_beta   90.00
_cell.angle_gamma   90.00
#
_symmetry.space_group_name_H-M   'P 1'
#
loop_
_entity.id
_entity.type
_entity.pdbx_description
1 polymer ?
#
loop_
_entity_poly.entity_id
_entity_poly.type
_entity_poly.pdbx_seq_one_letter_code
_entity_poly.pdbx_strand_id
1 'polypeptide(L)' 'MGFKKVNTTPATSEENFINQARGETSEAKKPKNLKRDKSFLLYFTQDEFERVKIEAEKIGMGVNQYIRFKIFS' A
#
# COMPACT_ATOMS: atom_id res chain seq x y z
N MET A 1 -3.86 -29.99 -30.15
CA MET A 1 -4.99 -29.19 -30.67
C MET A 1 -6.11 -29.24 -29.64
N GLY A 2 -6.75 -28.11 -29.32
CA GLY A 2 -7.94 -28.13 -28.45
C GLY A 2 -8.27 -26.76 -27.85
N PHE A 3 -8.77 -25.87 -28.70
CA PHE A 3 -9.24 -24.51 -28.43
C PHE A 3 -9.92 -24.29 -27.07
N LYS A 4 -9.51 -23.23 -26.35
CA LYS A 4 -10.29 -22.67 -25.24
C LYS A 4 -11.54 -22.01 -25.81
N LYS A 5 -12.72 -22.55 -25.48
CA LYS A 5 -14.02 -21.96 -25.84
C LYS A 5 -14.13 -20.59 -25.18
N VAL A 6 -14.35 -19.57 -26.01
CA VAL A 6 -14.79 -18.25 -25.57
C VAL A 6 -16.20 -18.42 -25.03
N ASN A 7 -16.35 -18.33 -23.70
CA ASN A 7 -17.67 -18.25 -23.10
C ASN A 7 -18.27 -16.89 -23.48
N THR A 8 -19.21 -16.93 -24.43
CA THR A 8 -20.14 -15.85 -24.73
C THR A 8 -21.07 -15.64 -23.53
N THR A 9 -20.72 -14.71 -22.65
CA THR A 9 -21.69 -14.06 -21.75
C THR A 9 -21.95 -12.64 -22.27
N PRO A 10 -23.13 -12.35 -22.84
CA PRO A 10 -23.44 -11.09 -23.51
C PRO A 10 -23.94 -10.04 -22.50
N ALA A 11 -23.18 -9.76 -21.44
CA ALA A 11 -23.64 -8.85 -20.37
C ALA A 11 -22.56 -7.89 -19.82
N THR A 12 -21.43 -7.71 -20.51
CA THR A 12 -20.35 -6.80 -20.03
C THR A 12 -19.82 -5.83 -21.07
N SER A 13 -20.34 -5.82 -22.31
CA SER A 13 -19.75 -5.05 -23.42
C SER A 13 -20.46 -3.75 -23.76
N GLU A 14 -21.76 -3.62 -23.50
CA GLU A 14 -22.53 -2.46 -23.98
C GLU A 14 -22.33 -1.21 -23.09
N GLU A 15 -22.43 -1.36 -21.77
CA GLU A 15 -22.20 -0.23 -20.85
C GLU A 15 -20.76 0.28 -20.94
N ASN A 16 -19.78 -0.62 -21.12
CA ASN A 16 -18.37 -0.25 -21.27
C ASN A 16 -18.09 0.47 -22.60
N PHE A 17 -18.84 0.19 -23.67
CA PHE A 17 -18.73 0.92 -24.94
C PHE A 17 -19.33 2.34 -24.83
N ILE A 18 -20.49 2.47 -24.19
CA ILE A 18 -21.17 3.77 -24.00
C ILE A 18 -20.33 4.71 -23.12
N ASN A 19 -19.69 4.17 -22.08
CA ASN A 19 -18.87 4.96 -21.16
C ASN A 19 -17.58 5.48 -21.82
N GLN A 20 -16.99 4.73 -22.76
CA GLN A 20 -15.83 5.21 -23.53
C GLN A 20 -16.21 6.30 -24.55
N ALA A 21 -17.41 6.24 -25.14
CA ALA A 21 -17.88 7.24 -26.10
C ALA A 21 -18.22 8.60 -25.45
N ARG A 22 -18.54 8.62 -24.15
CA ARG A 22 -18.87 9.85 -23.40
C ARG A 22 -17.66 10.65 -22.90
N GLY A 23 -16.44 10.16 -23.11
CA GLY A 23 -15.21 10.90 -22.78
C GLY A 23 -14.92 11.03 -21.28
N GLU A 24 -15.60 10.28 -20.42
CA GLU A 24 -15.38 10.30 -18.98
C GLU A 24 -14.14 9.45 -18.61
N THR A 25 -12.94 9.93 -18.90
CA THR A 25 -11.67 9.30 -18.48
C THR A 25 -11.12 9.91 -17.18
N SER A 26 -11.99 10.17 -16.21
CA SER A 26 -11.58 10.62 -14.87
C SER A 26 -11.77 9.51 -13.84
N GLU A 27 -11.15 8.34 -14.08
CA GLU A 27 -10.88 7.45 -12.96
C GLU A 27 -9.84 8.14 -12.07
N ALA A 28 -10.34 8.84 -11.04
CA ALA A 28 -9.53 9.31 -9.94
C ALA A 28 -8.64 8.16 -9.48
N LYS A 29 -7.32 8.31 -9.64
CA LYS A 29 -6.34 7.31 -9.26
C LYS A 29 -6.65 6.88 -7.82
N LYS A 30 -7.21 5.68 -7.67
CA LYS A 30 -7.55 5.11 -6.36
C LYS A 30 -6.30 5.24 -5.48
N PRO A 31 -6.43 5.77 -4.25
CA PRO A 31 -5.29 5.85 -3.36
C PRO A 31 -4.73 4.43 -3.23
N LYS A 32 -3.43 4.27 -3.51
CA LYS A 32 -2.76 2.98 -3.33
C LYS A 32 -3.06 2.53 -1.89
N ASN A 33 -3.44 1.27 -1.69
CA ASN A 33 -3.60 0.71 -0.36
C ASN A 33 -2.24 0.73 0.36
N LEU A 34 -1.88 1.85 0.98
CA LEU A 34 -0.68 1.95 1.79
C LEU A 34 -0.91 1.08 3.03
N LYS A 35 0.00 0.14 3.28
CA LYS A 35 -0.02 -0.72 4.48
C LYS A 35 0.06 0.07 5.80
N ARG A 36 0.33 1.38 5.74
CA ARG A 36 0.43 2.31 6.87
C ARG A 36 -0.16 3.64 6.44
N ASP A 37 -1.30 3.96 7.02
CA ASP A 37 -2.11 5.15 6.75
C ASP A 37 -1.82 6.29 7.73
N LYS A 38 -1.27 5.98 8.91
CA LYS A 38 -1.00 6.95 9.98
C LYS A 38 0.50 7.16 10.21
N SER A 39 0.87 8.41 10.45
CA SER A 39 2.19 8.80 10.92
C SER A 39 2.12 9.15 12.40
N PHE A 40 3.22 8.93 13.12
CA PHE A 40 3.38 9.33 14.52
C PHE A 40 4.67 10.13 14.62
N LEU A 41 4.64 11.18 15.45
CA LEU A 41 5.79 12.00 15.76
C LEU A 41 6.22 11.67 17.19
N LEU A 42 7.49 11.29 17.35
CA LEU A 42 8.09 10.95 18.63
C LEU A 42 9.34 11.80 18.78
N TYR A 43 9.50 12.40 19.96
CA TYR A 43 10.68 13.17 20.31
C TYR A 43 11.57 12.34 21.20
N PHE A 44 12.86 12.39 20.92
CA PHE A 44 13.91 11.78 21.72
C PHE A 44 14.94 12.84 22.05
N THR A 45 15.53 12.75 23.23
CA THR A 45 16.82 13.36 23.48
C THR A 45 17.91 12.63 22.67
N GLN A 46 19.05 13.26 22.48
CA GLN A 46 20.14 12.68 21.69
C GLN A 46 20.57 11.30 22.24
N ASP A 47 20.75 11.20 23.55
CA ASP A 47 21.16 9.96 24.23
C ASP A 47 20.12 8.84 24.11
N GLU A 48 18.84 9.18 24.15
CA GLU A 48 17.76 8.21 23.97
C GLU A 48 17.74 7.68 22.54
N PHE A 49 17.88 8.56 21.56
CA PHE A 49 17.89 8.17 20.16
C PHE A 49 19.08 7.28 19.81
N GLU A 50 20.26 7.57 20.38
CA GLU A 50 21.45 6.73 20.20
C GLU A 50 21.27 5.32 20.76
N ARG A 51 20.65 5.18 21.94
CA ARG A 51 20.32 3.86 22.51
C ARG A 51 19.35 3.11 21.61
N VAL A 52 18.31 3.76 21.12
CA VAL A 52 17.33 3.15 20.20
C VAL A 52 18.02 2.69 18.92
N LYS A 53 18.96 3.48 18.40
CA LYS A 53 19.75 3.13 17.21
C LYS A 53 20.60 1.89 17.46
N ILE A 54 21.32 1.83 18.57
CA ILE A 54 22.17 0.68 18.94
C ILE A 54 21.32 -0.58 19.15
N GLU A 55 20.16 -0.47 19.81
CA GLU A 55 19.24 -1.59 20.00
C GLU A 55 18.67 -2.10 18.67
N ALA A 56 18.31 -1.19 17.77
CA ALA A 56 17.83 -1.53 16.44
C ALA A 56 18.91 -2.26 15.61
N GLU A 57 20.16 -1.77 15.65
CA GLU A 57 21.31 -2.38 14.98
C GLU A 57 21.61 -3.79 15.52
N LYS A 58 21.58 -3.98 16.85
CA LYS A 58 21.78 -5.29 17.48
C LYS A 58 20.80 -6.36 17.00
N ILE A 59 19.56 -5.96 16.72
CA ILE A 59 18.48 -6.86 16.27
C ILE A 59 18.45 -6.95 14.73
N GLY A 60 19.21 -6.12 14.03
CA GLY A 60 19.23 -6.06 12.56
C GLY A 60 17.97 -5.42 11.97
N MET A 61 17.30 -4.55 12.71
CA MET A 61 16.11 -3.82 12.25
C MET A 61 16.42 -2.36 11.97
N GLY A 62 15.71 -1.76 11.01
CA GLY A 62 15.74 -0.31 10.84
C GLY A 62 15.12 0.40 12.05
N VAL A 63 15.65 1.55 12.45
CA VAL A 63 15.20 2.31 13.64
C VAL A 63 13.68 2.50 13.69
N ASN A 64 13.06 2.89 12.58
CA ASN A 64 11.60 3.08 12.50
C ASN A 64 10.82 1.76 12.64
N GLN A 65 11.37 0.65 12.18
CA GLN A 65 10.78 -0.67 12.35
C GLN A 65 10.91 -1.13 13.80
N TYR A 66 12.08 -0.90 14.41
CA TYR A 66 12.35 -1.21 15.80
C TYR A 66 11.44 -0.42 16.76
N ILE A 67 11.28 0.89 16.54
CA ILE A 67 10.37 1.73 17.32
C ILE A 67 8.93 1.19 17.25
N ARG A 68 8.46 0.82 16.05
CA ARG A 68 7.11 0.25 15.89
C ARG A 68 6.97 -1.10 16.56
N PHE A 69 7.99 -1.96 16.42
CA PHE A 69 8.01 -3.24 17.09
C PHE A 69 7.83 -3.03 18.60
N LYS A 70 8.64 -2.16 19.22
CA LYS A 70 8.58 -1.89 20.66
C LYS A 70 7.25 -1.27 21.14
N ILE A 71 6.57 -0.48 20.30
CA ILE A 71 5.28 0.16 20.65
C ILE A 71 4.11 -0.82 20.55
N PHE A 72 4.14 -1.74 19.58
CA PHE A 72 3.01 -2.62 19.26
C PHE A 72 3.23 -4.09 19.63
N SER A 73 4.40 -4.46 20.17
CA SER A 73 4.72 -5.81 20.69
C SER A 73 4.28 -6.00 22.12
#